data_AF-A0A1M5X907-F1
#
_entry.id   AF-A0A1M5X907-F1
#
_cell.length_a   1.000
_cell.length_b   1.000
_cell.length_c   1.000
_cell.angle_alpha   90.00
_cell.angle_beta   90.00
_cell.angle_gamma   90.00
#
_symmetry.space_group_name_H-M   'P 1'
#
loop_
_entity.id
_entity.type
_entity.pdbx_description
1 polymer ?
#
loop_
_entity_poly.entity_id
_entity_poly.type
_entity_poly.pdbx_seq_one_letter_code
_entity_poly.pdbx_strand_id
1 'polypeptide(L)'
;MSEEISKKTFLDYTAVITIGGILLYQLGWSYWETYLNNLNIDSSFIEISIEKIITTTWTTIILVFLALLRSIEDVIKLKQKDEIPLSKVVLYLFFGIMLIYIANDSSNIDFLTIIIFIISLVIIVMLEKRIDRLGTINRRSYIIIIFIVGYLISVFYYPYVAKKDSKKMLSNYEDNIEIVLNHDNKIIKGKFITFMNDKYFILIENKNCQRETIVINDSEIYHTKFITKAAASASVFTRE
;
A
#
# COMPACT_ATOMS: atom_id res chain seq x y z
N MET A 1 -39.32 5.01 -18.48
CA MET A 1 -38.68 6.04 -17.66
C MET A 1 -37.88 5.46 -16.49
N SER A 2 -38.34 4.41 -15.78
CA SER A 2 -37.55 3.74 -14.71
C SER A 2 -36.39 2.87 -15.22
N GLU A 3 -36.55 2.17 -16.36
CA GLU A 3 -35.49 1.32 -16.92
C GLU A 3 -34.28 2.09 -17.46
N GLU A 4 -34.49 3.27 -18.05
CA GLU A 4 -33.40 4.14 -18.53
C GLU A 4 -32.58 4.71 -17.36
N ILE A 5 -33.26 5.10 -16.27
CA ILE A 5 -32.60 5.55 -15.04
C ILE A 5 -31.81 4.39 -14.44
N SER A 6 -32.42 3.19 -14.35
CA SER A 6 -31.77 1.97 -13.85
C SER A 6 -30.52 1.59 -14.66
N LYS A 7 -30.58 1.59 -16.00
CA LYS A 7 -29.43 1.28 -16.87
C LYS A 7 -28.31 2.31 -16.74
N LYS A 8 -28.65 3.59 -16.66
CA LYS A 8 -27.67 4.67 -16.50
C LYS A 8 -26.96 4.58 -15.15
N THR A 9 -27.72 4.37 -14.08
CA THR A 9 -27.17 4.16 -12.74
C THR A 9 -26.29 2.91 -12.67
N PHE A 10 -26.66 1.81 -13.32
CA PHE A 10 -25.85 0.60 -13.38
C PHE A 10 -24.51 0.83 -14.11
N LEU A 11 -24.55 1.47 -15.28
CA LEU A 11 -23.33 1.83 -16.04
C LEU A 11 -22.40 2.76 -15.25
N ASP A 12 -22.96 3.72 -14.51
CA ASP A 12 -22.19 4.63 -13.66
C ASP A 12 -21.50 3.88 -12.52
N TYR A 13 -22.17 2.90 -11.87
CA TYR A 13 -21.54 2.06 -10.86
C TYR A 13 -20.46 1.15 -11.44
N THR A 14 -20.68 0.53 -12.61
CA THR A 14 -19.66 -0.30 -13.26
C THR A 14 -18.42 0.52 -13.62
N ALA A 15 -18.59 1.76 -14.10
CA ALA A 15 -17.49 2.66 -14.40
C ALA A 15 -16.69 3.00 -13.14
N VAL A 16 -17.36 3.31 -12.02
CA VAL A 16 -16.71 3.58 -10.73
C VAL A 16 -15.94 2.37 -10.23
N ILE A 17 -16.53 1.17 -10.28
CA ILE A 17 -15.86 -0.08 -9.86
C ILE A 17 -14.64 -0.35 -10.74
N THR A 18 -14.75 -0.16 -12.05
CA THR A 18 -13.66 -0.42 -13.00
C THR A 18 -12.50 0.56 -12.80
N ILE A 19 -12.79 1.85 -12.74
CA ILE A 19 -11.77 2.90 -12.47
C ILE A 19 -11.13 2.67 -11.11
N GLY A 20 -11.94 2.35 -10.10
CA GLY A 20 -11.47 1.96 -8.78
C GLY A 20 -10.48 0.82 -8.89
N GLY A 21 -10.88 -0.31 -9.47
CA GLY A 21 -10.05 -1.51 -9.65
C GLY A 21 -8.72 -1.24 -10.36
N ILE A 22 -8.72 -0.43 -11.43
CA ILE A 22 -7.49 -0.03 -12.14
C ILE A 22 -6.56 0.74 -11.21
N LEU A 23 -7.09 1.71 -10.45
CA LEU A 23 -6.30 2.46 -9.47
C LEU A 23 -5.76 1.53 -8.37
N LEU A 24 -6.55 0.56 -7.90
CA LEU A 24 -6.10 -0.42 -6.89
C LEU A 24 -4.92 -1.24 -7.40
N TYR A 25 -5.05 -1.72 -8.62
CA TYR A 25 -4.01 -2.49 -9.27
C TYR A 25 -2.73 -1.67 -9.43
N GLN A 26 -2.83 -0.41 -9.90
CA GLN A 26 -1.67 0.47 -10.03
C GLN A 26 -0.98 0.74 -8.69
N LEU A 27 -1.75 0.97 -7.63
CA LEU A 27 -1.21 1.20 -6.28
C LEU A 27 -0.46 -0.02 -5.76
N GLY A 28 -1.09 -1.21 -5.85
CA GLY A 28 -0.47 -2.45 -5.39
C GLY A 28 0.73 -2.87 -6.25
N TRP A 29 0.67 -2.63 -7.56
CA TRP A 29 1.80 -2.87 -8.46
C TRP A 29 3.00 -1.98 -8.09
N SER A 30 2.78 -0.67 -7.95
CA SER A 30 3.81 0.29 -7.53
C SER A 30 4.46 -0.09 -6.20
N TYR A 31 3.67 -0.59 -5.24
CA TYR A 31 4.17 -1.11 -3.97
C TYR A 31 5.09 -2.32 -4.18
N TRP A 32 4.60 -3.37 -4.83
CA TRP A 32 5.34 -4.63 -4.97
C TRP A 32 6.58 -4.48 -5.83
N GLU A 33 6.49 -3.73 -6.92
CA GLU A 33 7.63 -3.39 -7.77
C GLU A 33 8.71 -2.67 -6.96
N THR A 34 8.33 -1.64 -6.18
CA THR A 34 9.30 -0.92 -5.35
C THR A 34 9.87 -1.83 -4.25
N TYR A 35 9.05 -2.64 -3.60
CA TYR A 35 9.45 -3.54 -2.52
C TYR A 35 10.50 -4.55 -2.97
N LEU A 36 10.23 -5.22 -4.10
CA LEU A 36 11.08 -6.29 -4.64
C LEU A 36 12.35 -5.73 -5.29
N ASN A 37 12.26 -4.60 -6.01
CA ASN A 37 13.44 -3.92 -6.54
C ASN A 37 14.41 -3.49 -5.42
N ASN A 38 13.87 -3.06 -4.28
CA ASN A 38 14.68 -2.73 -3.10
C ASN A 38 15.41 -3.94 -2.48
N LEU A 39 14.99 -5.16 -2.84
CA LEU A 39 15.58 -6.43 -2.42
C LEU A 39 16.37 -7.09 -3.57
N ASN A 40 16.76 -6.32 -4.58
CA ASN A 40 17.51 -6.78 -5.76
C ASN A 40 16.79 -7.89 -6.55
N ILE A 41 15.46 -7.90 -6.56
CA ILE A 41 14.65 -8.76 -7.43
C ILE A 41 14.17 -7.90 -8.59
N ASP A 42 14.54 -8.28 -9.81
CA ASP A 42 14.11 -7.59 -11.03
C ASP A 42 12.59 -7.71 -11.22
N SER A 43 11.96 -6.64 -11.71
CA SER A 43 10.52 -6.59 -11.91
C SER A 43 9.99 -7.64 -12.89
N SER A 44 10.84 -8.16 -13.77
CA SER A 44 10.54 -9.29 -14.67
C SER A 44 10.23 -10.61 -13.95
N PHE A 45 10.64 -10.78 -12.69
CA PHE A 45 10.31 -11.96 -11.88
C PHE A 45 8.99 -11.79 -11.09
N ILE A 46 8.34 -10.64 -11.17
CA ILE A 46 7.13 -10.34 -10.40
C ILE A 46 5.92 -11.00 -11.06
N GLU A 47 5.60 -12.20 -10.58
CA GLU A 47 4.37 -12.92 -10.95
C GLU A 47 3.44 -13.01 -9.73
N ILE A 48 3.00 -11.85 -9.25
CA ILE A 48 2.09 -11.74 -8.12
C ILE A 48 0.65 -11.78 -8.63
N SER A 49 -0.18 -12.63 -8.02
CA SER A 49 -1.60 -12.68 -8.35
C SER A 49 -2.28 -11.32 -8.11
N ILE A 50 -3.23 -10.96 -8.98
CA ILE A 50 -4.02 -9.73 -8.85
C ILE A 50 -4.67 -9.66 -7.47
N GLU A 51 -5.13 -10.80 -6.93
CA GLU A 51 -5.68 -10.90 -5.58
C GLU A 51 -4.67 -10.46 -4.51
N LYS A 52 -3.42 -10.92 -4.58
CA LYS A 52 -2.36 -10.52 -3.62
C LYS A 52 -2.01 -9.03 -3.77
N ILE A 53 -2.02 -8.49 -4.99
CA ILE A 53 -1.84 -7.04 -5.24
C ILE A 53 -2.96 -6.22 -4.56
N ILE A 54 -4.21 -6.64 -4.70
CA ILE A 54 -5.37 -5.97 -4.10
C ILE A 54 -5.40 -6.15 -2.57
N THR A 55 -5.15 -7.36 -2.06
CA THR A 55 -5.15 -7.65 -0.61
C THR A 55 -3.92 -7.10 0.14
N THR A 56 -2.91 -6.58 -0.57
CA THR A 56 -1.84 -5.79 0.08
C THR A 56 -2.27 -4.33 0.29
N THR A 57 -3.23 -3.85 -0.49
CA THR A 57 -3.62 -2.43 -0.52
C THR A 57 -5.02 -2.15 0.03
N TRP A 58 -5.84 -3.19 0.29
CA TRP A 58 -7.27 -3.06 0.63
C TRP A 58 -7.57 -2.22 1.87
N THR A 59 -6.74 -2.21 2.91
CA THR A 59 -6.95 -1.40 4.12
C THR A 59 -6.85 0.09 3.81
N THR A 60 -5.77 0.49 3.12
CA THR A 60 -5.59 1.85 2.60
C THR A 60 -6.72 2.20 1.64
N ILE A 61 -7.21 1.24 0.85
CA ILE A 61 -8.32 1.43 -0.08
C ILE A 61 -9.64 1.67 0.64
N ILE A 62 -10.01 0.87 1.64
CA ILE A 62 -11.23 1.08 2.44
C ILE A 62 -11.17 2.44 3.11
N LEU A 63 -10.01 2.83 3.63
CA LEU A 63 -9.83 4.11 4.31
C LEU A 63 -9.88 5.29 3.34
N VAL A 64 -9.32 5.16 2.14
CA VAL A 64 -9.47 6.14 1.06
C VAL A 64 -10.91 6.21 0.56
N PHE A 65 -11.60 5.07 0.42
CA PHE A 65 -13.03 5.04 0.05
C PHE A 65 -13.91 5.66 1.12
N LEU A 66 -13.63 5.42 2.41
CA LEU A 66 -14.34 6.06 3.53
C LEU A 66 -14.06 7.57 3.58
N ALA A 67 -12.82 7.98 3.34
CA ALA A 67 -12.43 9.39 3.27
C ALA A 67 -13.11 10.11 2.09
N LEU A 68 -13.21 9.42 0.95
CA LEU A 68 -13.83 9.92 -0.27
C LEU A 68 -15.31 9.60 -0.34
N LEU A 69 -15.92 8.91 0.62
CA LEU A 69 -17.32 8.48 0.53
C LEU A 69 -18.25 9.69 0.44
N ARG A 70 -17.93 10.72 1.23
CA ARG A 70 -18.60 12.02 1.19
C ARG A 70 -18.34 12.74 -0.13
N SER A 71 -17.12 12.67 -0.65
CA SER A 71 -16.72 13.22 -1.95
C SER A 71 -17.45 12.55 -3.13
N ILE A 72 -17.62 11.23 -3.06
CA ILE A 72 -18.33 10.41 -4.05
C ILE A 72 -19.83 10.68 -3.94
N GLU A 73 -20.37 10.73 -2.72
CA GLU A 73 -21.75 11.11 -2.45
C GLU A 73 -22.07 12.51 -2.98
N ASP A 74 -21.18 13.48 -2.73
CA ASP A 74 -21.28 14.84 -3.26
C ASP A 74 -21.22 14.79 -4.80
N VAL A 75 -20.26 14.10 -5.42
CA VAL A 75 -20.17 13.99 -6.89
C VAL A 75 -21.42 13.33 -7.50
N ILE A 76 -22.04 12.35 -6.82
CA ILE A 76 -23.25 11.67 -7.30
C ILE A 76 -24.51 12.55 -7.12
N LYS A 77 -24.62 13.28 -6.01
CA LYS A 77 -25.77 14.13 -5.69
C LYS A 77 -25.73 15.51 -6.33
N LEU A 78 -24.53 16.03 -6.62
CA LEU A 78 -24.33 17.32 -7.27
C LEU A 78 -24.74 17.23 -8.75
N LYS A 79 -25.70 18.07 -9.13
CA LYS A 79 -26.02 18.33 -10.54
C LYS A 79 -24.77 18.90 -11.22
N GLN A 80 -24.69 18.77 -12.54
CA GLN A 80 -23.52 19.15 -13.34
C GLN A 80 -23.07 20.63 -13.18
N LYS A 81 -23.95 21.50 -12.65
CA LYS A 81 -23.71 22.92 -12.41
C LYS A 81 -23.42 23.27 -10.95
N ASP A 82 -23.48 22.29 -10.04
CA ASP A 82 -23.31 22.57 -8.62
C ASP A 82 -21.81 22.73 -8.31
N GLU A 83 -21.52 23.71 -7.46
CA GLU A 83 -20.18 24.07 -7.05
C GLU A 83 -19.92 23.63 -5.61
N ILE A 84 -18.71 23.18 -5.34
CA ILE A 84 -18.26 22.73 -4.02
C ILE A 84 -17.43 23.85 -3.40
N PRO A 85 -17.75 24.32 -2.18
CA PRO A 85 -16.89 25.23 -1.43
C PRO A 85 -15.48 24.67 -1.27
N LEU A 86 -14.46 25.49 -1.50
CA LEU A 86 -13.06 25.07 -1.43
C LEU A 86 -12.70 24.55 -0.04
N SER A 87 -13.29 25.11 1.02
CA SER A 87 -13.11 24.65 2.41
C SER A 87 -13.42 23.17 2.58
N LYS A 88 -14.51 22.68 1.96
CA LYS A 88 -14.90 21.26 2.00
C LYS A 88 -13.91 20.37 1.26
N VAL A 89 -13.42 20.83 0.10
CA VAL A 89 -12.40 20.10 -0.67
C VAL A 89 -11.12 19.94 0.15
N VAL A 90 -10.65 21.01 0.78
CA VAL A 90 -9.48 20.99 1.67
C VAL A 90 -9.72 20.06 2.85
N LEU A 91 -10.89 20.12 3.48
CA LEU A 91 -11.25 19.28 4.61
C LEU A 91 -11.26 17.79 4.24
N TYR A 92 -11.82 17.43 3.09
CA TYR A 92 -11.86 16.03 2.62
C TYR A 92 -10.47 15.49 2.28
N LEU A 93 -9.62 16.29 1.64
CA LEU A 93 -8.23 15.93 1.39
C LEU A 93 -7.46 15.74 2.71
N PHE A 94 -7.66 16.63 3.68
CA PHE A 94 -7.05 16.51 5.00
C PHE A 94 -7.45 15.22 5.71
N PHE A 95 -8.75 14.90 5.75
CA PHE A 95 -9.23 13.64 6.33
C PHE A 95 -8.68 12.42 5.59
N GLY A 96 -8.59 12.47 4.26
CA GLY A 96 -7.99 11.40 3.47
C GLY A 96 -6.52 11.15 3.82
N ILE A 97 -5.71 12.22 3.92
CA ILE A 97 -4.31 12.12 4.33
C ILE A 97 -4.19 11.56 5.75
N MET A 98 -5.02 12.02 6.69
CA MET A 98 -5.03 11.53 8.06
C MET A 98 -5.35 10.03 8.12
N LEU A 99 -6.36 9.58 7.38
CA LEU A 99 -6.75 8.17 7.36
C LEU A 99 -5.68 7.29 6.71
N ILE A 100 -5.03 7.75 5.64
CA ILE A 100 -3.88 7.05 5.02
C ILE A 100 -2.72 6.93 6.01
N TYR A 101 -2.42 8.00 6.76
CA TYR A 101 -1.37 7.98 7.78
C TYR A 101 -1.69 6.96 8.88
N ILE A 102 -2.90 7.00 9.43
CA ILE A 102 -3.36 6.10 10.48
C ILE A 102 -3.33 4.63 10.00
N ALA A 103 -3.71 4.37 8.75
CA ALA A 103 -3.72 3.02 8.17
C ALA A 103 -2.34 2.34 8.23
N ASN A 104 -1.29 3.10 7.94
CA ASN A 104 0.04 2.57 7.65
C ASN A 104 1.03 2.72 8.82
N ASP A 105 0.70 3.53 9.84
CA ASP A 105 1.57 3.73 11.00
C ASP A 105 0.80 3.63 12.33
N SER A 106 -0.29 2.84 12.37
CA SER A 106 -1.15 2.69 13.55
C SER A 106 -0.39 2.33 14.83
N SER A 107 0.70 1.57 14.73
CA SER A 107 1.57 1.20 15.85
C SER A 107 2.46 2.32 16.37
N ASN A 108 2.67 3.38 15.59
CA ASN A 108 3.51 4.55 15.93
C ASN A 108 2.70 5.84 16.05
N ILE A 109 1.37 5.77 16.19
CA ILE A 109 0.56 6.95 16.49
C ILE A 109 0.88 7.38 17.92
N ASP A 110 1.72 8.40 18.04
CA ASP A 110 2.01 9.05 19.30
C ASP A 110 1.05 10.21 19.58
N PHE A 111 1.01 10.63 20.84
CA PHE A 111 0.18 11.74 21.28
C PHE A 111 0.50 13.05 20.54
N LEU A 112 1.76 13.25 20.15
CA LEU A 112 2.20 14.41 19.36
C LEU A 112 1.51 14.44 17.99
N THR A 113 1.46 13.31 17.29
CA THR A 113 0.81 13.18 15.98
C THR A 113 -0.69 13.50 16.09
N ILE A 114 -1.36 13.00 17.13
CA ILE A 114 -2.78 13.29 17.39
C ILE A 114 -2.98 14.81 17.60
N ILE A 115 -2.13 15.45 18.40
CA ILE A 115 -2.19 16.91 18.62
C ILE A 115 -2.00 17.67 17.31
N ILE A 116 -1.01 17.29 16.48
CA ILE A 116 -0.77 17.95 15.19
C ILE A 116 -2.00 17.86 14.29
N PHE A 117 -2.67 16.70 14.25
CA PHE A 117 -3.91 16.54 13.48
C PHE A 117 -5.05 17.41 14.01
N ILE A 118 -5.25 17.45 15.33
CA ILE A 118 -6.29 18.28 15.95
C ILE A 118 -6.02 19.76 15.68
N ILE A 119 -4.79 20.23 15.88
CA ILE A 119 -4.41 21.63 15.61
C ILE A 119 -4.63 21.97 14.14
N SER A 120 -4.20 21.10 13.22
CA SER A 120 -4.39 21.30 11.79
C SER A 120 -5.87 21.39 11.41
N LEU A 121 -6.71 20.51 11.98
CA LEU A 121 -8.16 20.55 11.79
C LEU A 121 -8.76 21.87 12.29
N VAL A 122 -8.37 22.31 13.50
CA VAL A 122 -8.82 23.59 14.07
C VAL A 122 -8.41 24.76 13.17
N ILE A 123 -7.19 24.77 12.65
CA ILE A 123 -6.72 25.80 11.72
C ILE A 123 -7.58 25.83 10.44
N ILE A 124 -7.86 24.66 9.84
CA ILE A 124 -8.70 24.56 8.63
C ILE A 124 -10.10 25.13 8.90
N VAL A 125 -10.72 24.74 10.01
CA VAL A 125 -12.07 25.21 10.39
C VAL A 125 -12.07 26.71 10.70
N MET A 126 -11.08 27.21 11.45
CA MET A 126 -10.96 28.66 11.74
C MET A 126 -10.75 29.50 10.48
N LEU A 127 -10.08 28.94 9.46
CA LEU A 127 -9.81 29.61 8.19
C LEU A 127 -10.89 29.35 7.12
N GLU A 128 -11.96 28.59 7.42
CA GLU A 128 -13.02 28.22 6.46
C GLU A 128 -13.50 29.41 5.63
N LYS A 129 -13.92 30.49 6.29
CA LYS A 129 -14.40 31.71 5.62
C LYS A 129 -13.36 32.39 4.73
N ARG A 130 -12.06 32.27 5.06
CA ARG A 130 -10.97 32.82 4.23
C ARG A 130 -10.67 31.91 3.05
N ILE A 131 -10.75 30.60 3.24
CA ILE A 131 -10.56 29.60 2.18
C ILE A 131 -11.69 29.73 1.15
N ASP A 132 -12.95 29.88 1.59
CA ASP A 132 -14.08 30.00 0.67
C ASP A 132 -14.10 31.32 -0.11
N ARG A 133 -13.41 32.37 0.36
CA ARG A 133 -13.18 33.58 -0.43
C ARG A 133 -12.26 33.38 -1.63
N LEU A 134 -11.47 32.30 -1.66
CA LEU A 134 -10.63 31.95 -2.80
C LEU A 134 -11.46 31.37 -3.96
N GLY A 135 -12.71 31.00 -3.70
CA GLY A 135 -13.68 30.57 -4.69
C GLY A 135 -14.23 29.17 -4.43
N THR A 136 -14.88 28.64 -5.46
CA THR A 136 -15.53 27.34 -5.46
C THR A 136 -14.92 26.46 -6.54
N ILE A 137 -15.09 25.15 -6.39
CA ILE A 137 -14.61 24.15 -7.33
C ILE A 137 -15.82 23.48 -7.98
N ASN A 138 -15.88 23.50 -9.31
CA ASN A 138 -16.90 22.75 -10.04
C ASN A 138 -16.61 21.23 -10.00
N ARG A 139 -17.64 20.43 -10.25
CA ARG A 139 -17.54 18.96 -10.23
C ARG A 139 -16.42 18.39 -11.12
N ARG A 140 -16.18 18.95 -12.31
CA ARG A 140 -15.16 18.45 -13.23
C ARG A 140 -13.74 18.68 -12.68
N SER A 141 -13.47 19.88 -12.20
CA SER A 141 -12.20 20.23 -11.56
C SER A 141 -11.98 19.40 -10.29
N TYR A 142 -13.04 19.14 -9.53
CA TYR A 142 -12.94 18.30 -8.33
C TYR A 142 -12.54 16.86 -8.66
N ILE A 143 -13.16 16.26 -9.67
CA ILE A 143 -12.78 14.91 -10.16
C ILE A 143 -11.32 14.88 -10.59
N ILE A 144 -10.86 15.90 -11.32
CA ILE A 144 -9.45 16.01 -11.74
C ILE A 144 -8.51 16.07 -10.52
N ILE A 145 -8.86 16.84 -9.49
CA ILE A 145 -8.08 16.91 -8.24
C ILE A 145 -7.96 15.54 -7.58
N ILE A 146 -9.05 14.78 -7.50
CA ILE A 146 -9.03 13.42 -6.93
C ILE A 146 -8.07 12.51 -7.72
N PHE A 147 -8.11 12.55 -9.05
CA PHE A 147 -7.19 11.77 -9.88
C PHE A 147 -5.73 12.18 -9.68
N ILE A 148 -5.44 13.48 -9.62
CA ILE A 148 -4.09 13.99 -9.36
C ILE A 148 -3.59 13.52 -7.99
N VAL A 149 -4.41 13.66 -6.94
CA VAL A 149 -4.05 13.23 -5.59
C VAL A 149 -3.83 11.72 -5.52
N GLY A 150 -4.72 10.92 -6.14
CA GLY A 150 -4.55 9.47 -6.24
C GLY A 150 -3.26 9.08 -6.94
N TYR A 151 -2.91 9.76 -8.03
CA TYR A 151 -1.65 9.54 -8.75
C TYR A 151 -0.43 9.90 -7.89
N LEU A 152 -0.46 11.04 -7.18
CA LEU A 152 0.62 11.42 -6.25
C LEU A 152 0.81 10.40 -5.13
N ILE A 153 -0.28 9.85 -4.58
CA ILE A 153 -0.23 8.76 -3.59
C ILE A 153 0.43 7.53 -4.20
N SER A 154 0.11 7.17 -5.45
CA SER A 154 0.69 6.02 -6.14
C SER A 154 2.18 6.15 -6.43
N VAL A 155 2.65 7.34 -6.79
CA VAL A 155 4.03 7.57 -7.23
C VAL A 155 4.96 7.88 -6.06
N PHE A 156 4.48 8.55 -5.01
CA PHE A 156 5.33 8.99 -3.91
C PHE A 156 5.10 8.16 -2.65
N TYR A 157 3.84 8.01 -2.22
CA TYR A 157 3.52 7.46 -0.91
C TYR A 157 3.72 5.94 -0.86
N TYR A 158 3.13 5.20 -1.79
CA TYR A 158 3.26 3.73 -1.80
C TYR A 158 4.69 3.24 -1.99
N PRO A 159 5.50 3.83 -2.89
CA PRO A 159 6.93 3.53 -2.97
C PRO A 159 7.67 3.85 -1.67
N TYR A 160 7.32 4.93 -0.96
CA TYR A 160 7.91 5.21 0.35
C TYR A 160 7.57 4.12 1.38
N VAL A 161 6.31 3.70 1.47
CA VAL A 161 5.88 2.61 2.37
C VAL A 161 6.57 1.30 2.00
N ALA A 162 6.62 0.93 0.72
CA ALA A 162 7.33 -0.25 0.24
C ALA A 162 8.81 -0.25 0.63
N LYS A 163 9.49 0.90 0.53
CA LYS A 163 10.89 1.05 0.98
C LYS A 163 11.04 0.91 2.49
N LYS A 164 10.07 1.40 3.28
CA LYS A 164 10.06 1.25 4.76
C LYS A 164 9.89 -0.22 5.13
N ASP A 165 8.94 -0.90 4.50
CA ASP A 165 8.63 -2.30 4.76
C ASP A 165 9.77 -3.23 4.35
N SER A 166 10.39 -3.01 3.19
CA SER A 166 11.54 -3.80 2.74
C SER A 166 12.70 -3.68 3.73
N LYS A 167 12.95 -2.48 4.27
CA LYS A 167 13.96 -2.26 5.31
C LYS A 167 13.60 -2.92 6.64
N LYS A 168 12.33 -2.94 7.02
CA LYS A 168 11.84 -3.59 8.24
C LYS A 168 11.99 -5.11 8.17
N MET A 169 11.71 -5.72 7.01
CA MET A 169 11.94 -7.14 6.78
C MET A 169 13.41 -7.52 6.98
N LEU A 170 14.34 -6.66 6.56
CA LEU A 170 15.79 -6.87 6.77
C LEU A 170 16.17 -6.94 8.25
N SER A 171 15.46 -6.28 9.16
CA SER A 171 15.72 -6.33 10.60
C SER A 171 14.87 -7.36 11.35
N ASN A 172 13.80 -7.87 10.74
CA ASN A 172 12.88 -8.80 11.39
C ASN A 172 13.41 -10.25 11.42
N TYR A 173 13.57 -10.82 12.61
CA TYR A 173 14.08 -12.20 12.77
C TYR A 173 13.04 -13.26 12.38
N GLU A 174 11.74 -12.93 12.38
CA GLU A 174 10.66 -13.87 12.07
C GLU A 174 10.68 -14.31 10.61
N ASP A 175 11.29 -13.48 9.76
CA ASP A 175 11.46 -13.76 8.34
C ASP A 175 12.68 -14.66 8.07
N ASN A 176 13.45 -15.07 9.09
CA ASN A 176 14.58 -15.97 8.90
C ASN A 176 14.07 -17.38 8.55
N ILE A 177 14.55 -17.92 7.43
CA ILE A 177 14.16 -19.23 6.90
C ILE A 177 15.39 -20.12 6.69
N GLU A 178 15.20 -21.40 6.95
CA GLU A 178 16.10 -22.49 6.63
C GLU A 178 15.42 -23.41 5.61
N ILE A 179 16.08 -23.66 4.48
CA ILE A 179 15.60 -24.53 3.41
C ILE A 179 16.58 -25.68 3.25
N VAL A 180 16.06 -26.91 3.31
CA VAL A 180 16.79 -28.13 3.04
C VAL A 180 16.45 -28.59 1.62
N LEU A 181 17.45 -28.73 0.77
CA LEU A 181 17.25 -29.18 -0.61
C LEU A 181 17.13 -30.71 -0.71
N ASN A 182 16.38 -31.17 -1.72
CA ASN A 182 16.16 -32.59 -2.03
C ASN A 182 17.46 -33.35 -2.38
N HIS A 183 18.45 -32.63 -2.90
CA HIS A 183 19.74 -33.20 -3.29
C HIS A 183 20.81 -32.70 -2.32
N ASP A 184 21.59 -33.64 -1.78
CA ASP A 184 22.74 -33.43 -0.89
C ASP A 184 22.44 -32.92 0.53
N ASN A 185 21.16 -32.87 0.96
CA ASN A 185 20.75 -32.28 2.25
C ASN A 185 21.34 -30.88 2.49
N LYS A 186 21.64 -30.14 1.41
CA LYS A 186 22.26 -28.83 1.52
C LYS A 186 21.27 -27.88 2.20
N ILE A 187 21.74 -27.23 3.25
CA ILE A 187 20.96 -26.29 4.04
C ILE A 187 21.28 -24.86 3.57
N ILE A 188 20.25 -24.13 3.14
CA ILE A 188 20.33 -22.71 2.80
C ILE A 188 19.63 -21.92 3.91
N LYS A 189 20.35 -20.96 4.49
CA LYS A 189 19.82 -20.05 5.52
C LYS A 189 19.80 -18.64 4.98
N GLY A 190 18.69 -17.95 5.18
CA GLY A 190 18.53 -16.57 4.74
C GLY A 190 17.25 -15.96 5.30
N LYS A 191 16.80 -14.88 4.67
CA LYS A 191 15.51 -14.25 4.97
C LYS A 191 14.52 -14.53 3.85
N PHE A 192 13.37 -15.07 4.22
CA PHE A 192 12.24 -15.28 3.33
C PHE A 192 11.69 -13.93 2.87
N ILE A 193 11.74 -13.68 1.57
CA ILE A 193 11.14 -12.48 0.96
C ILE A 193 9.69 -12.79 0.62
N THR A 194 9.48 -13.79 -0.24
CA THR A 194 8.15 -14.18 -0.68
C THR A 194 8.20 -15.51 -1.42
N PHE A 195 7.01 -16.08 -1.61
CA PHE A 195 6.78 -17.24 -2.46
C PHE A 195 5.86 -16.82 -3.61
N MET A 196 6.31 -17.04 -4.85
CA MET A 196 5.54 -16.74 -6.06
C MET A 196 5.93 -17.70 -7.19
N ASN A 197 4.95 -18.14 -7.98
CA ASN A 197 5.12 -19.07 -9.10
C ASN A 197 6.02 -20.28 -8.76
N ASP A 198 5.65 -21.00 -7.70
CA ASP A 198 6.37 -22.18 -7.19
C ASP A 198 7.86 -21.95 -6.90
N LYS A 199 8.23 -20.71 -6.58
CA LYS A 199 9.60 -20.31 -6.25
C LYS A 199 9.67 -19.58 -4.93
N TYR A 200 10.67 -19.95 -4.13
CA TYR A 200 11.07 -19.25 -2.94
C TYR A 200 12.11 -18.19 -3.29
N PHE A 201 11.84 -16.94 -2.88
CA PHE A 201 12.79 -15.83 -2.96
C PHE A 201 13.40 -15.62 -1.59
N ILE A 202 14.71 -15.82 -1.49
CA ILE A 202 15.44 -15.81 -0.23
C ILE A 202 16.58 -14.82 -0.33
N LEU A 203 16.61 -13.86 0.59
CA LEU A 203 17.75 -12.98 0.73
C LEU A 203 18.84 -13.68 1.54
N ILE A 204 20.01 -13.82 0.97
CA ILE A 204 21.21 -14.31 1.65
C ILE A 204 22.26 -13.21 1.73
N GLU A 205 23.17 -13.33 2.68
CA GLU A 205 24.36 -12.50 2.76
C GLU A 205 25.57 -13.35 2.40
N ASN A 206 26.28 -12.95 1.34
CA ASN A 206 27.46 -13.67 0.87
C ASN A 206 28.66 -13.40 1.80
N LYS A 207 29.79 -14.09 1.56
CA LYS A 207 31.02 -13.94 2.36
C LYS A 207 31.61 -12.52 2.34
N ASN A 208 31.22 -11.69 1.38
CA ASN A 208 31.65 -10.30 1.23
C ASN A 208 30.66 -9.31 1.85
N CYS A 209 29.73 -9.78 2.69
CA CYS A 209 28.65 -8.98 3.29
C CYS A 209 27.74 -8.31 2.25
N GLN A 210 27.68 -8.84 1.03
CA GLN A 210 26.73 -8.37 0.01
C GLN A 210 25.46 -9.19 0.09
N ARG A 211 24.33 -8.49 -0.04
CA ARG A 211 23.00 -9.10 0.01
C ARG A 211 22.56 -9.46 -1.40
N GLU A 212 22.26 -10.73 -1.60
CA GLU A 212 21.83 -11.29 -2.87
C GLU A 212 20.54 -12.07 -2.67
N THR A 213 19.64 -11.99 -3.64
CA THR A 213 18.43 -12.81 -3.63
C THR A 213 18.68 -14.07 -4.44
N ILE A 214 18.52 -15.22 -3.79
CA ILE A 214 18.48 -16.53 -4.43
C ILE A 214 17.03 -16.91 -4.69
N VAL A 215 16.79 -17.50 -5.86
CA VAL A 215 15.52 -18.06 -6.26
C VAL A 215 15.65 -19.58 -6.31
N ILE A 216 14.77 -20.30 -5.61
CA ILE A 216 14.77 -21.76 -5.53
C ILE A 216 13.39 -22.28 -5.93
N ASN A 217 13.33 -23.26 -6.83
CA ASN A 217 12.06 -23.91 -7.19
C ASN A 217 11.57 -24.80 -6.04
N ASP A 218 10.27 -24.82 -5.77
CA ASP A 218 9.65 -25.66 -4.74
C ASP A 218 9.96 -27.14 -4.94
N SER A 219 10.04 -27.59 -6.20
CA SER A 219 10.42 -28.96 -6.56
C SER A 219 11.82 -29.37 -6.10
N GLU A 220 12.71 -28.42 -5.81
CA GLU A 220 14.08 -28.67 -5.33
C GLU A 220 14.14 -28.74 -3.80
N ILE A 221 13.05 -28.42 -3.11
CA ILE A 221 13.00 -28.29 -1.66
C ILE A 221 12.46 -29.58 -1.04
N TYR A 222 13.17 -30.06 -0.02
CA TYR A 222 12.72 -31.16 0.83
C TYR A 222 11.88 -30.64 2.00
N HIS A 223 12.38 -29.58 2.66
CA HIS A 223 11.75 -29.03 3.87
C HIS A 223 12.13 -27.57 4.09
N THR A 224 11.19 -26.76 4.59
CA THR A 224 11.41 -25.37 5.01
C THR A 224 11.11 -25.18 6.49
N LYS A 225 11.91 -24.39 7.20
CA LYS A 225 11.71 -24.06 8.61
C LYS A 225 11.93 -22.57 8.86
N PHE A 226 10.95 -21.89 9.46
CA PHE A 226 11.14 -20.53 9.98
C PHE A 226 11.85 -20.56 11.33
N ILE A 227 12.88 -19.73 11.48
CA ILE A 227 13.73 -19.66 12.67
C ILE A 227 13.12 -18.63 13.64
N THR A 228 12.50 -19.11 14.73
CA THR A 228 11.98 -18.22 15.77
C THR A 228 13.09 -17.68 16.67
N LYS A 229 12.82 -16.57 17.38
CA LYS A 229 13.77 -15.84 18.24
C LYS A 229 14.57 -16.73 19.21
N ALA A 230 13.95 -17.80 19.71
CA ALA A 230 14.56 -18.75 20.64
C ALA A 230 15.65 -19.63 20.00
N ALA A 231 15.60 -19.86 18.69
CA ALA A 231 16.59 -20.65 17.95
C ALA A 231 17.75 -19.79 17.43
N ALA A 232 17.51 -18.50 17.14
CA ALA A 232 18.54 -17.57 16.68
C ALA A 232 19.60 -17.24 17.75
N SER A 233 19.21 -17.26 19.05
CA SER A 233 20.15 -17.11 20.16
C SER A 233 21.00 -18.35 20.44
N ALA A 234 20.57 -19.54 19.97
CA ALA A 234 21.31 -20.79 20.13
C ALA A 234 22.38 -21.01 19.05
N SER A 235 22.21 -20.46 17.85
CA SER A 235 23.18 -20.59 16.74
C SER A 235 24.41 -19.69 16.85
N VAL A 236 24.45 -18.78 17.83
CA VAL A 236 25.66 -17.97 18.11
C VAL A 236 26.70 -18.78 18.91
N PHE A 237 26.30 -19.92 19.52
CA PHE A 237 27.17 -20.75 20.37
C PHE A 237 27.72 -22.03 19.72
N THR A 238 27.49 -22.24 18.43
CA THR A 238 28.08 -23.37 17.68
C THR A 238 28.86 -22.84 16.46
N ARG A 239 29.98 -22.17 16.75
CA ARG A 239 31.14 -22.20 15.85
C ARG A 239 32.10 -23.23 16.41
N GLU A 240 32.10 -24.43 15.85
CA GLU A 240 33.28 -25.29 15.83
C GLU A 240 34.14 -24.92 14.61
#